data_AF-A0A7W1B1N9-F1
#
_entry.id   AF-A0A7W1B1N9-F1
#
_cell.length_a   1.000
_cell.length_b   1.000
_cell.length_c   1.000
_cell.angle_alpha   90.00
_cell.angle_beta   90.00
_cell.angle_gamma   90.00
#
_symmetry.space_group_name_H-M   'P 1'
#
loop_
_entity.id
_entity.type
_entity.pdbx_description
1 polymer ?
#
loop_
_entity_poly.entity_id
_entity_poly.type
_entity_poly.pdbx_seq_one_letter_code
_entity_poly.pdbx_strand_id
1 'polypeptide(L)' 'MTVLVTGGAGYIGAHVTRLLQQRGDTVVVVDDLSTGIAEHVGEAALVHLDLSAQEAVDKLE' A
#
# COMPACT_ATOMS: atom_id res chain seq x y z
N MET A 1 11.80 -9.85 2.00
CA MET A 1 11.79 -8.77 3.01
C MET A 1 10.36 -8.23 3.07
N THR A 2 9.91 -7.63 4.17
CA THR A 2 8.57 -7.00 4.22
C THR A 2 8.71 -5.52 3.90
N VAL A 3 7.93 -5.02 2.93
CA VAL A 3 7.96 -3.62 2.48
C VAL A 3 6.58 -3.01 2.63
N LEU A 4 6.50 -1.90 3.35
CA LEU A 4 5.32 -1.05 3.43
C LEU A 4 5.36 -0.03 2.28
N VAL A 5 4.30 0.03 1.48
CA VAL A 5 4.14 0.99 0.38
C VAL A 5 2.96 1.90 0.68
N THR A 6 3.24 3.17 0.96
CA THR A 6 2.22 4.21 1.15
C THR A 6 1.77 4.77 -0.20
N GLY A 7 0.47 4.92 -0.44
CA GLY A 7 -0.05 5.37 -1.74
C GLY A 7 0.05 4.29 -2.83
N GLY A 8 0.13 3.01 -2.44
CA GLY A 8 0.37 1.89 -3.33
C GLY A 8 -0.75 1.58 -4.32
N ALA A 9 -1.95 2.14 -4.14
CA ALA A 9 -3.07 2.03 -5.07
C ALA A 9 -3.07 3.17 -6.14
N GLY A 10 -2.25 4.20 -5.94
CA GLY A 10 -2.01 5.28 -6.90
C GLY A 10 -1.10 4.86 -8.07
N TYR A 11 -0.96 5.73 -9.07
CA TYR A 11 -0.24 5.40 -10.32
C TYR A 11 1.20 4.89 -10.09
N ILE A 12 2.05 5.69 -9.44
CA ILE A 12 3.45 5.31 -9.20
C ILE A 12 3.52 4.16 -8.18
N GLY A 13 2.72 4.25 -7.12
CA GLY A 13 2.68 3.25 -6.06
C GLY A 13 2.35 1.85 -6.59
N ALA A 14 1.38 1.72 -7.48
CA ALA A 14 0.99 0.46 -8.10
C ALA A 14 2.14 -0.21 -8.87
N HIS A 15 2.91 0.60 -9.62
CA HIS A 15 4.09 0.11 -10.33
C HIS A 15 5.20 -0.35 -9.36
N VAL A 16 5.40 0.38 -8.26
CA VAL A 16 6.36 0.01 -7.21
C VAL A 16 5.92 -1.28 -6.50
N THR A 17 4.66 -1.38 -6.08
CA THR A 17 4.06 -2.58 -5.48
C THR A 17 4.27 -3.80 -6.37
N ARG A 18 3.94 -3.67 -7.68
CA ARG A 18 4.13 -4.75 -8.65
C ARG A 18 5.60 -5.16 -8.78
N LEU A 19 6.53 -4.21 -8.86
CA LEU A 19 7.97 -4.51 -8.96
C LEU A 19 8.49 -5.24 -7.71
N LEU A 20 8.04 -4.83 -6.52
CA LEU A 20 8.41 -5.48 -5.26
C LEU A 20 7.85 -6.90 -5.16
N GLN A 21 6.59 -7.10 -5.53
CA GLN A 21 5.98 -8.44 -5.61
C GLN A 21 6.73 -9.33 -6.61
N GLN A 22 7.08 -8.82 -7.79
CA GLN A 22 7.86 -9.54 -8.79
C GLN A 22 9.28 -9.91 -8.32
N ARG A 23 9.86 -9.10 -7.42
CA ARG A 23 11.14 -9.42 -6.76
C ARG A 23 11.00 -10.50 -5.68
N GLY A 24 9.78 -10.86 -5.30
CA GLY A 24 9.47 -11.85 -4.26
C GLY A 24 9.38 -11.26 -2.85
N ASP A 25 9.20 -9.95 -2.72
CA ASP A 25 8.98 -9.33 -1.41
C ASP A 25 7.52 -9.44 -0.96
N THR A 26 7.34 -9.51 0.36
CA THR A 26 6.01 -9.37 0.97
C THR A 26 5.68 -7.88 1.01
N VAL A 27 4.62 -7.49 0.32
CA VAL A 27 4.22 -6.09 0.23
C VAL A 27 2.93 -5.86 1.01
N VAL A 28 2.95 -4.83 1.85
CA VAL A 28 1.76 -4.27 2.50
C VAL A 28 1.55 -2.87 1.94
N VAL A 29 0.39 -2.60 1.39
CA VAL A 29 0.00 -1.28 0.88
C VAL A 29 -0.83 -0.56 1.93
N VAL A 30 -0.50 0.70 2.19
CA VAL A 30 -1.35 1.63 2.95
C VAL A 30 -1.83 2.71 2.00
N ASP A 31 -3.15 2.85 1.86
CA ASP A 31 -3.75 3.82 0.95
C ASP A 31 -5.13 4.25 1.48
N ASP A 32 -5.50 5.51 1.26
CA ASP A 32 -6.82 6.04 1.63
C ASP A 32 -7.84 5.94 0.49
N LEU A 33 -7.40 5.46 -0.69
CA LEU A 33 -8.20 5.32 -1.90
C LEU A 33 -8.88 6.63 -2.34
N SER A 34 -8.37 7.79 -1.93
CA SER A 34 -8.91 9.11 -2.30
C SER A 34 -8.88 9.31 -3.82
N THR A 35 -7.82 8.81 -4.47
CA THR A 35 -7.66 8.75 -5.93
C THR A 35 -7.13 7.40 -6.43
N GLY A 36 -6.77 6.50 -5.50
CA GLY A 36 -6.26 5.17 -5.79
C GLY A 36 -7.36 4.18 -6.21
N ILE A 37 -6.96 3.11 -6.89
CA ILE A 37 -7.85 2.01 -7.28
C ILE A 37 -7.36 0.75 -6.58
N ALA A 38 -8.20 0.13 -5.75
CA ALA A 38 -7.80 -0.99 -4.91
C ALA A 38 -7.24 -2.16 -5.73
N GLU A 39 -7.79 -2.42 -6.91
CA GLU A 39 -7.36 -3.47 -7.83
C GLU A 39 -5.89 -3.30 -8.30
N HIS A 40 -5.33 -2.09 -8.21
CA HIS A 40 -3.94 -1.84 -8.59
C HIS A 40 -2.91 -2.49 -7.66
N VAL A 41 -3.29 -2.89 -6.44
CA VAL A 41 -2.37 -3.47 -5.46
C VAL A 41 -2.12 -4.97 -5.68
N GLY A 42 -2.88 -5.61 -6.57
CA GLY A 42 -2.74 -7.04 -6.88
C GLY A 42 -2.94 -7.92 -5.65
N GLU A 43 -1.96 -8.78 -5.36
CA GLU A 43 -1.98 -9.69 -4.21
C GLU A 43 -1.48 -9.06 -2.90
N ALA A 44 -1.12 -7.78 -2.90
CA ALA A 44 -0.60 -7.11 -1.71
C ALA A 44 -1.72 -6.92 -0.69
N ALA A 45 -1.39 -7.08 0.59
CA ALA A 45 -2.33 -6.74 1.66
C ALA A 45 -2.60 -5.22 1.61
N LEU A 46 -3.86 -4.82 1.54
CA LEU A 46 -4.26 -3.42 1.52
C LEU A 46 -4.83 -3.02 2.89
N VAL A 47 -4.18 -2.05 3.51
CA VAL A 47 -4.65 -1.36 4.71
C VAL A 47 -5.27 -0.04 4.27
N HIS A 48 -6.59 0.05 4.35
CA HIS A 48 -7.31 1.28 4.04
C HIS A 48 -7.16 2.27 5.21
N LEU A 49 -6.28 3.26 5.03
CA LEU A 49 -5.92 4.21 6.09
C LEU A 49 -5.45 5.54 5.51
N ASP A 50 -6.02 6.62 6.05
CA ASP A 50 -5.46 7.97 5.92
C ASP A 50 -4.27 8.13 6.88
N LEU A 51 -3.07 8.29 6.31
CA LEU A 51 -1.82 8.45 7.05
C LEU A 51 -1.71 9.79 7.78
N SER A 52 -2.51 10.79 7.41
CA SER A 52 -2.52 12.09 8.08
C SER A 52 -3.39 12.08 9.34
N ALA A 53 -4.20 11.03 9.54
CA ALA A 53 -5.02 10.88 10.74
C ALA A 53 -4.12 10.66 11.98
N GLN A 54 -4.50 11.30 13.08
CA GLN A 54 -3.74 11.25 14.32
C GLN A 54 -3.57 9.82 14.88
N GLU A 55 -4.54 8.94 14.62
CA GLU A 55 -4.56 7.54 15.08
C GLU A 55 -4.00 6.56 14.03
N ALA A 56 -3.32 7.05 12.99
CA ALA A 56 -2.82 6.20 11.90
C ALA A 56 -1.74 5.21 12.37
N VAL A 57 -0.90 5.61 13.33
CA VAL A 57 0.18 4.76 13.84
C VAL A 57 -0.39 3.56 14.61
N ASP A 58 -1.40 3.78 15.44
CA ASP A 58 -2.02 2.73 16.26
C ASP A 58 -2.69 1.62 15.42
N LYS A 59 -3.03 1.94 14.16
CA LYS A 59 -3.61 0.98 13.21
C LYS A 59 -2.58 0.17 12.43
N LEU A 60 -1.29 0.49 12.57
CA LEU A 60 -0.17 -0.16 11.89
C LEU A 60 0.72 -0.99 12.82
N GLU A 61 0.46 -0.95 14.14
CA GLU A 61 1.06 -1.84 15.15
C GLU A 61 0.39 -3.21 15.21
#